data_AF-A0A1E1JYT8-F1
#
_entry.id   AF-A0A1E1JYT8-F1
#
_cell.length_a   1.000
_cell.length_b   1.000
_cell.length_c   1.000
_cell.angle_alpha   90.00
_cell.angle_beta   90.00
_cell.angle_gamma   90.00
#
_symmetry.space_group_name_H-M   'P 1'
#
loop_
_entity.id
_entity.type
_entity.pdbx_description
1 polymer ?
#
loop_
_entity_poly.entity_id
_entity_poly.type
_entity_poly.pdbx_seq_one_letter_code
_entity_poly.pdbx_strand_id
1 'polypeptide(L)'
;MKDLTLAVEKECPFRKTYGVSGVGEGIVWKAAPPLGEDARFWVKTKGPLHNVSKKEKMDKVPSNMDAREKTKAFDEAAVTELRLRQGWDCLVEMGMRGIRKLNRRS
;
A
#
# COMPACT_ATOMS: atom_id res chain seq x y z
N MET A 1 6.73 -0.17 18.29
CA MET A 1 5.94 0.07 17.05
C MET A 1 6.04 -1.10 16.06
N LYS A 2 7.23 -1.63 15.77
CA LYS A 2 7.42 -2.72 14.80
C LYS A 2 6.68 -4.01 15.19
N ASP A 3 6.86 -4.49 16.42
CA ASP A 3 6.27 -5.77 16.86
C ASP A 3 4.74 -5.72 16.87
N LEU A 4 4.15 -4.60 17.30
CA LEU A 4 2.70 -4.40 17.25
C LEU A 4 2.17 -4.37 15.81
N THR A 5 2.91 -3.76 14.89
CA THR A 5 2.56 -3.77 13.46
C THR A 5 2.59 -5.21 12.91
N LEU A 6 3.61 -6.00 13.25
CA LEU A 6 3.72 -7.40 12.82
C LEU A 6 2.64 -8.28 13.45
N ALA A 7 2.23 -8.01 14.69
CA ALA A 7 1.12 -8.70 15.33
C ALA A 7 -0.20 -8.43 14.61
N VAL A 8 -0.46 -7.18 14.23
CA VAL A 8 -1.63 -6.80 13.42
C VAL A 8 -1.56 -7.40 12.02
N GLU A 9 -0.37 -7.45 11.41
CA GLU A 9 -0.18 -8.12 10.12
C GLU A 9 -0.53 -9.60 10.20
N LYS A 10 -0.09 -10.29 11.26
CA LYS A 10 -0.42 -11.70 11.45
C LYS A 10 -1.92 -11.93 11.61
N GLU A 11 -2.60 -11.08 12.37
CA GLU A 11 -4.06 -11.17 12.55
C GLU A 11 -4.66 -9.79 12.86
N CYS A 12 -5.58 -9.33 12.01
CA CYS A 12 -6.26 -8.05 12.18
C CYS A 12 -7.21 -8.09 13.39
N PRO A 13 -6.96 -7.29 14.45
CA PRO A 13 -7.79 -7.31 15.65
C PRO A 13 -9.21 -6.82 15.37
N PHE A 14 -9.38 -5.83 14.48
CA PHE A 14 -10.70 -5.32 14.09
C PHE A 14 -11.51 -6.37 13.33
N ARG A 15 -10.90 -7.11 12.40
CA ARG A 15 -11.61 -8.17 11.66
C ARG A 15 -12.03 -9.32 12.60
N LYS A 16 -11.18 -9.63 13.58
CA LYS A 16 -11.41 -10.64 14.61
C LYS A 16 -12.63 -10.35 15.48
N THR A 17 -12.98 -9.09 15.74
CA THR A 17 -14.20 -8.76 16.49
C THR A 17 -15.48 -9.17 15.78
N TYR A 18 -15.42 -9.39 14.46
CA TYR A 18 -16.54 -9.91 13.65
C TYR A 18 -16.46 -11.43 13.43
N GLY A 19 -15.58 -12.13 14.16
CA GLY A 19 -15.37 -13.58 14.00
C GLY A 19 -14.61 -13.97 12.74
N VAL A 20 -13.98 -13.01 12.05
CA VAL A 20 -13.29 -13.24 10.78
C VAL A 20 -11.79 -13.05 10.95
N SER A 21 -11.00 -14.11 10.76
CA SER A 21 -9.54 -14.04 10.86
C SER A 21 -8.90 -13.71 9.51
N GLY A 22 -7.91 -12.83 9.51
CA GLY A 22 -7.14 -12.45 8.31
C GLY A 22 -6.06 -11.42 8.58
N VAL A 23 -5.21 -11.19 7.58
CA VAL A 23 -4.07 -10.27 7.63
C VAL A 23 -4.53 -8.83 7.85
N GLY A 24 -3.89 -8.10 8.74
CA GLY A 24 -4.13 -6.67 8.97
C GLY A 24 -3.08 -5.78 8.31
N GLU A 25 -3.47 -4.64 7.77
CA GLU A 25 -2.52 -3.77 7.07
C GLU A 25 -1.48 -3.13 8.00
N GLY A 26 -1.89 -2.77 9.21
CA GLY A 26 -1.02 -2.12 10.19
C GLY A 26 -1.79 -1.22 11.17
N ILE A 27 -1.10 -0.23 11.72
CA ILE A 27 -1.60 0.61 12.82
C ILE A 27 -1.49 2.09 12.43
N VAL A 28 -2.53 2.86 12.79
CA VAL A 28 -2.49 4.33 12.77
C VAL A 28 -2.29 4.82 14.20
N TRP A 29 -1.19 5.52 14.43
CA TRP A 29 -0.81 6.13 15.69
C TRP A 29 -1.25 7.58 15.72
N LYS A 30 -2.06 7.94 16.71
CA LYS A 30 -2.50 9.32 16.96
C LYS A 30 -1.79 9.81 18.21
N ALA A 31 -1.26 11.03 18.17
CA ALA A 31 -0.77 11.68 19.38
C ALA A 31 -1.91 11.88 20.39
N ALA A 32 -1.58 12.14 21.65
CA ALA A 32 -2.60 12.54 22.62
C ALA A 32 -3.23 13.89 22.20
N PRO A 33 -4.50 14.15 22.57
CA PRO A 33 -5.10 15.47 22.41
C PRO A 33 -4.24 16.57 23.05
N PRO A 34 -4.20 17.79 22.47
CA PRO A 34 -4.99 18.22 21.30
C PRO A 34 -4.38 17.82 19.95
N LEU A 35 -3.11 17.39 19.92
CA LEU A 35 -2.37 17.14 18.68
C LEU A 35 -2.99 16.00 17.84
N GLY A 36 -3.53 14.98 18.52
CA GLY A 36 -4.17 13.83 17.87
C GLY A 36 -5.47 14.11 17.14
N GLU A 37 -6.09 15.28 17.32
CA GLU A 37 -7.31 15.65 16.60
C GLU A 37 -7.03 15.98 15.13
N ASP A 38 -5.82 16.48 14.86
CA ASP A 38 -5.39 16.82 13.52
C ASP A 38 -4.66 15.63 12.86
N ALA A 39 -5.25 15.15 11.76
CA ALA A 39 -4.75 14.02 10.99
C ALA A 39 -3.32 14.23 10.45
N ARG A 40 -2.83 15.47 10.35
CA ARG A 40 -1.46 15.78 9.93
C ARG A 40 -0.40 15.20 10.86
N PHE A 41 -0.74 14.97 12.14
CA PHE A 41 0.19 14.39 13.13
C PHE A 41 0.03 12.88 13.29
N TRP A 42 -0.78 12.23 12.45
CA TRP A 42 -0.96 10.79 12.52
C TRP A 42 0.16 10.06 11.78
N VAL A 43 0.69 9.03 12.40
CA VAL A 43 1.73 8.18 11.81
C VAL A 43 1.13 6.82 11.51
N LYS A 44 1.36 6.29 10.31
CA LYS A 44 0.94 4.94 9.94
C LYS A 44 2.13 4.01 9.85
N THR A 45 2.03 2.84 10.46
CA THR A 45 2.98 1.74 10.29
C THR A 45 2.26 0.58 9.61
N LYS A 46 2.88 0.00 8.58
CA LYS A 46 2.33 -1.13 7.83
C LYS A 46 3.28 -2.31 7.84
N GLY A 47 2.72 -3.51 7.81
CA GLY A 47 3.52 -4.72 7.71
C GLY A 47 4.16 -4.90 6.31
N PRO A 48 5.25 -5.67 6.20
CA PRO A 48 5.95 -5.92 4.93
C PRO A 48 5.08 -6.54 3.82
N LEU A 49 4.06 -7.34 4.14
CA LEU A 49 3.13 -7.93 3.16
C LEU A 49 2.28 -6.87 2.45
N HIS A 50 2.13 -5.70 3.08
CA HIS A 50 1.42 -4.55 2.53
C HIS A 50 2.35 -3.54 1.85
N ASN A 51 3.63 -3.87 1.67
CA ASN A 51 4.56 -3.05 0.93
C ASN A 51 4.35 -3.24 -0.59
N VAL A 52 3.64 -2.29 -1.20
CA VAL A 52 3.17 -2.37 -2.58
C VAL A 52 4.28 -2.15 -3.60
N SER A 53 5.27 -1.33 -3.25
CA SER A 53 6.44 -1.06 -4.08
C SER A 53 7.65 -1.79 -3.55
N LYS A 54 8.50 -2.26 -4.47
CA LYS A 54 9.76 -2.94 -4.11
C LYS A 54 10.84 -1.89 -3.84
N LYS A 55 10.69 -1.12 -2.76
CA LYS A 55 11.60 0.01 -2.40
C LYS A 55 13.07 -0.40 -2.36
N GLU A 56 13.35 -1.60 -1.83
CA GLU A 56 14.70 -2.16 -1.79
C GLU A 56 15.35 -2.34 -3.17
N LYS A 57 14.54 -2.51 -4.23
CA LYS A 57 15.04 -2.55 -5.61
C LYS A 57 15.34 -1.16 -6.15
N MET A 58 14.59 -0.14 -5.71
CA MET A 58 14.83 1.26 -6.10
C MET A 58 16.11 1.81 -5.47
N ASP A 59 16.36 1.51 -4.20
CA ASP A 59 17.55 2.01 -3.48
C ASP A 59 18.86 1.43 -4.03
N LYS A 60 18.79 0.33 -4.78
CA LYS A 60 19.93 -0.35 -5.40
C LYS A 60 20.26 0.15 -6.81
N VAL A 61 19.49 1.09 -7.36
CA VAL A 61 19.73 1.63 -8.71
C VAL A 61 20.95 2.55 -8.69
N PRO A 62 22.03 2.25 -9.43
CA PRO A 62 23.22 3.10 -9.48
C PRO A 62 22.91 4.51 -9.99
N SER A 63 23.49 5.52 -9.35
CA SER A 63 23.35 6.93 -9.74
C SER A 63 23.82 7.21 -11.18
N ASN A 64 24.72 6.38 -11.69
CA ASN A 64 25.39 6.58 -12.98
C ASN A 64 24.68 5.86 -14.15
N MET A 65 23.53 5.21 -13.93
CA MET A 65 22.73 4.64 -15.01
C MET A 65 22.12 5.72 -15.92
N ASP A 66 21.88 5.35 -17.18
CA ASP A 66 21.17 6.21 -18.14
C ASP A 66 19.73 6.50 -17.67
N ALA A 67 19.17 7.62 -18.11
CA ALA A 67 17.82 8.04 -17.75
C ALA A 67 16.77 6.99 -18.17
N ARG A 68 16.92 6.34 -19.32
CA ARG A 68 15.95 5.34 -19.79
C ARG A 68 15.96 4.09 -18.91
N GLU A 69 17.14 3.68 -18.47
CA GLU A 69 17.31 2.50 -17.62
C GLU A 69 16.75 2.75 -16.21
N LYS A 70 16.94 3.97 -15.68
CA LYS A 70 16.33 4.39 -14.40
C LYS A 70 14.81 4.38 -14.46
N THR A 71 14.22 4.90 -15.55
CA THR A 71 12.77 4.86 -15.75
C THR A 71 12.26 3.43 -15.78
N LYS A 72 12.92 2.55 -16.54
CA LYS A 72 12.54 1.14 -16.62
C LYS A 72 12.62 0.44 -15.25
N ALA A 73 13.68 0.70 -14.48
CA ALA A 73 13.84 0.14 -13.13
C ALA A 73 12.76 0.64 -12.16
N PHE A 74 12.37 1.91 -12.28
CA PHE A 74 11.26 2.47 -11.52
C PHE A 74 9.93 1.82 -11.89
N ASP A 75 9.64 1.67 -13.19
CA ASP A 75 8.42 1.05 -13.69
C ASP A 75 8.26 -0.37 -13.12
N GLU A 76 9.32 -1.18 -13.17
CA GLU A 76 9.31 -2.54 -12.61
C GLU A 76 9.12 -2.60 -11.09
N ALA A 77 9.52 -1.56 -10.37
CA ALA A 77 9.40 -1.48 -8.91
C ALA A 77 8.05 -0.91 -8.44
N ALA A 78 7.45 -0.01 -9.23
CA ALA A 78 6.24 0.74 -8.88
C ALA A 78 4.96 0.16 -9.49
N VAL A 79 5.04 -0.44 -10.69
CA VAL A 79 3.91 -1.00 -11.44
C VAL A 79 3.74 -2.48 -11.08
N THR A 80 3.33 -2.74 -9.84
CA THR A 80 3.09 -4.10 -9.34
C THR A 80 1.62 -4.49 -9.48
N GLU A 81 1.34 -5.79 -9.56
CA GLU A 81 -0.03 -6.33 -9.54
C GLU A 81 -0.82 -5.87 -8.31
N LEU A 82 -0.16 -5.75 -7.15
CA LEU A 82 -0.79 -5.26 -5.93
C LEU A 82 -1.20 -3.79 -6.05
N ARG A 83 -0.41 -2.96 -6.75
CA ARG A 83 -0.78 -1.56 -7.03
C ARG A 83 -2.02 -1.48 -7.92
N LEU A 84 -2.09 -2.34 -8.94
CA LEU A 84 -3.24 -2.41 -9.84
C LEU A 84 -4.50 -2.83 -9.08
N ARG A 85 -4.41 -3.85 -8.21
CA ARG A 85 -5.54 -4.30 -7.39
C ARG A 85 -6.03 -3.21 -6.44
N GLN A 86 -5.13 -2.50 -5.75
CA GLN A 86 -5.51 -1.38 -4.90
C GLN A 86 -6.23 -0.26 -5.66
N GLY A 87 -5.75 0.07 -6.86
CA GLY A 87 -6.43 1.03 -7.73
C GLY A 87 -7.82 0.55 -8.15
N TRP A 88 -7.94 -0.75 -8.46
CA TRP A 88 -9.23 -1.37 -8.81
C TRP A 88 -10.21 -1.37 -7.63
N ASP A 89 -9.76 -1.74 -6.43
CA ASP A 89 -10.59 -1.76 -5.23
C ASP A 89 -11.15 -0.37 -4.92
N CYS A 90 -10.32 0.68 -5.06
CA CYS A 90 -10.75 2.08 -4.94
C CYS A 90 -11.88 2.42 -5.94
N LEU A 91 -11.72 2.05 -7.21
CA LEU A 91 -12.77 2.27 -8.23
C LEU A 91 -14.07 1.53 -7.89
N VAL A 92 -13.97 0.29 -7.39
CA VAL A 92 -15.11 -0.51 -6.97
C VAL A 92 -15.82 0.12 -5.76
N GLU A 93 -15.06 0.62 -4.77
CA GLU A 93 -15.58 1.36 -3.61
C GLU A 93 -16.31 2.63 -4.02
N MET A 94 -15.83 3.31 -5.07
CA MET A 94 -16.50 4.46 -5.69
C MET A 94 -17.73 4.09 -6.55
N GLY A 95 -18.10 2.80 -6.61
CA GLY A 95 -19.25 2.32 -7.37
C GLY A 95 -18.99 2.12 -8.87
N MET A 96 -17.75 2.30 -9.35
CA MET A 96 -17.38 2.13 -10.76
C MET A 96 -17.18 0.65 -11.12
N ARG A 97 -18.28 -0.10 -11.19
CA ARG A 97 -18.26 -1.51 -11.58
C ARG A 97 -18.29 -1.66 -13.10
N GLY A 98 -17.14 -1.91 -13.72
CA GLY A 98 -17.06 -2.39 -15.10
C GLY A 98 -16.38 -1.47 -16.11
N ILE A 99 -15.07 -1.23 -15.96
CA ILE A 99 -14.26 -0.77 -17.09
C ILE A 99 -14.20 -1.93 -18.10
N ARG A 100 -15.13 -1.93 -19.06
CA ARG A 100 -15.07 -2.76 -20.27
C ARG A 100 -13.73 -2.45 -20.94
N LYS A 101 -12.94 -3.51 -21.19
CA LYS A 101 -11.67 -3.51 -21.94
C LYS A 101 -11.51 -2.27 -22.83
N LEU A 102 -10.50 -1.43 -22.56
CA LEU A 102 -9.93 -0.55 -23.57
C LEU A 102 -9.32 -1.43 -24.67
N ASN A 103 -10.18 -1.94 -25.54
CA ASN A 103 -9.79 -2.53 -26.81
C ASN A 103 -10.67 -1.86 -27.87
N ARG A 104 -10.40 -0.58 -28.11
CA ARG A 104 -10.74 0.07 -29.37
C ARG A 104 -9.43 0.32 -30.08
N ARG A 105 -8.97 -0.71 -30.78
CA ARG A 105 -8.25 -0.50 -32.04
C ARG A 105 -9.29 0.02 -33.03
N SER A 106 -9.09 1.24 -33.49
CA SER A 106 -9.58 1.75 -34.77
C SER A 106 -8.41 2.47 -35.40
#